data_AF-A0A182VPB6-F1
#
_entry.id   AF-A0A182VPB6-F1
#
_cell.length_a   1.000
_cell.length_b   1.000
_cell.length_c   1.000
_cell.angle_alpha   90.00
_cell.angle_beta   90.00
_cell.angle_gamma   90.00
#
_symmetry.space_group_name_H-M   'P 1'
#
loop_
_entity.id
_entity.type
_entity.pdbx_description
1 polymer ?
#
loop_
_entity_poly.entity_id
_entity_poly.type
_entity_poly.pdbx_seq_one_letter_code
_entity_poly.pdbx_strand_id
1 'polypeptide(L)'
;MKAVRRQNVTGVFSWIGSDGWSARNLVSDGNEAEVEGTLSVQPQANPVIGFEDYFLNLTVINNKRNPWFVEFWENNFQCKYPNSPYTPYNKDYKKVCSTTEKLLKRDLDFEDQLQFVSDAVMAFGYAFKNMHQELCGGKPGLCDAMNPTKGSELLKYLRKADFIGLSGDRFNFDVNGDGPARYNIIHFKQVAPERYTWIKVGEYYQGELRLNMQDIQFRTKDSMPPESVCSRPCERGQAKKHNDTPIVRASGRELSYVLLSGILLCFGVTYTLVIKPNDIVCGVQRFWSGFSFTVVYAALLTKTNRIARIFNASTKSAKRPSFISPHSQLVICGILVSFQLYIILIRPERNIRQSMMPIRYSTINKTTGSAQSSVMAAVIVTAATCNENEKVIKNASNENIPAAY
;
A
#
# COMPACT_ATOMS: atom_id res chain seq x y z
N MET A 1 -3.40 -2.10 -24.07
CA MET A 1 -4.40 -1.34 -24.85
C MET A 1 -4.70 -1.93 -26.22
N LYS A 2 -3.73 -2.14 -27.12
CA LYS A 2 -3.99 -2.79 -28.43
C LYS A 2 -4.80 -4.10 -28.38
N ALA A 3 -4.62 -4.93 -27.34
CA ALA A 3 -5.44 -6.14 -27.14
C ALA A 3 -6.91 -5.84 -26.84
N VAL A 4 -7.20 -4.80 -26.04
CA VAL A 4 -8.55 -4.31 -25.71
C VAL A 4 -9.28 -3.91 -26.99
N ARG A 5 -8.59 -3.12 -27.84
CA ARG A 5 -9.09 -2.72 -29.16
C ARG A 5 -9.39 -3.92 -30.05
N ARG A 6 -8.45 -4.86 -30.17
CA ARG A 6 -8.62 -6.07 -31.01
C ARG A 6 -9.80 -6.95 -30.56
N GLN A 7 -10.13 -6.94 -29.27
CA GLN A 7 -11.25 -7.71 -28.71
C GLN A 7 -12.54 -6.89 -28.60
N ASN A 8 -12.56 -5.63 -29.06
CA ASN A 8 -13.70 -4.72 -28.99
C ASN A 8 -14.32 -4.58 -27.58
N VAL A 9 -13.45 -4.56 -26.55
CA VAL A 9 -13.83 -4.42 -25.13
C VAL A 9 -13.40 -3.07 -24.55
N THR A 10 -13.37 -2.04 -25.40
CA THR A 10 -13.01 -0.67 -25.02
C THR A 10 -14.04 -0.12 -24.03
N GLY A 11 -13.58 0.31 -22.84
CA GLY A 11 -14.44 0.87 -21.79
C GLY A 11 -15.07 -0.13 -20.84
N VAL A 12 -14.82 -1.43 -21.02
CA VAL A 12 -15.28 -2.47 -20.10
C VAL A 12 -14.47 -2.46 -18.80
N PHE A 13 -13.18 -2.13 -18.88
CA PHE A 13 -12.25 -2.17 -17.76
C PHE A 13 -11.87 -0.77 -17.31
N SER A 14 -11.69 -0.62 -16.00
CA SER A 14 -10.99 0.52 -15.40
C SER A 14 -9.54 0.13 -15.14
N TRP A 15 -8.63 1.09 -15.33
CA TRP A 15 -7.20 0.85 -15.16
C TRP A 15 -6.66 1.63 -13.96
N ILE A 16 -5.79 0.97 -13.20
CA ILE A 16 -4.94 1.60 -12.21
C ILE A 16 -3.50 1.43 -12.68
N GLY A 17 -2.83 2.54 -12.91
CA GLY A 17 -1.46 2.59 -13.41
C GLY A 17 -0.44 2.95 -12.33
N SER A 18 0.79 2.45 -12.51
CA SER A 18 1.96 2.97 -11.82
C SER A 18 2.62 4.09 -12.63
N ASP A 19 3.64 4.69 -12.05
CA ASP A 19 4.50 5.70 -12.66
C ASP A 19 5.15 5.27 -14.00
N GLY A 20 5.35 3.96 -14.20
CA GLY A 20 5.94 3.41 -15.43
C GLY A 20 5.19 3.75 -16.73
N TRP A 21 3.92 4.14 -16.65
CA TRP A 21 3.13 4.60 -17.81
C TRP A 21 2.23 5.81 -17.51
N SER A 22 2.34 6.40 -16.32
CA SER A 22 1.66 7.64 -15.96
C SER A 22 2.20 8.80 -16.80
N ALA A 23 1.32 9.64 -17.36
CA ALA A 23 1.69 10.88 -18.06
C ALA A 23 2.73 10.74 -19.21
N ARG A 24 2.97 9.53 -19.71
CA ARG A 24 3.84 9.29 -20.86
C ARG A 24 3.04 9.10 -22.12
N ASN A 25 3.31 9.93 -23.12
CA ASN A 25 2.69 9.88 -24.45
C ASN A 25 2.80 8.47 -25.07
N LEU A 26 3.89 7.75 -24.82
CA LEU A 26 4.14 6.40 -25.36
C LEU A 26 3.00 5.38 -25.13
N VAL A 27 2.23 5.51 -24.04
CA VAL A 27 1.17 4.53 -23.70
C VAL A 27 -0.23 5.00 -24.11
N SER A 28 -0.47 6.32 -24.09
CA SER A 28 -1.73 6.91 -24.53
C SER A 28 -1.82 7.03 -26.05
N ASP A 29 -0.70 7.35 -26.72
CA ASP A 29 -0.71 7.73 -28.13
C ASP A 29 -1.25 6.62 -29.02
N GLY A 30 -2.29 6.98 -29.78
CA GLY A 30 -3.03 6.08 -30.66
C GLY A 30 -3.84 5.00 -29.94
N ASN A 31 -4.00 5.08 -28.61
CA ASN A 31 -4.77 4.17 -27.74
C ASN A 31 -5.65 4.92 -26.72
N GLU A 32 -5.95 6.19 -26.97
CA GLU A 32 -6.54 7.11 -26.02
C GLU A 32 -7.92 6.63 -25.53
N ALA A 33 -8.75 6.16 -26.46
CA ALA A 33 -10.07 5.62 -26.15
C ALA A 33 -10.01 4.34 -25.28
N GLU A 34 -8.95 3.55 -25.35
CA GLU A 34 -8.76 2.36 -24.51
C GLU A 34 -8.18 2.69 -23.13
N VAL A 35 -7.48 3.82 -23.00
CA VAL A 35 -6.86 4.31 -21.77
C VAL A 35 -7.83 5.21 -20.97
N GLU A 36 -8.87 5.77 -21.59
CA GLU A 36 -9.83 6.64 -20.92
C GLU A 36 -10.39 6.02 -19.62
N GLY A 37 -10.44 6.83 -18.57
CA GLY A 37 -10.92 6.43 -17.25
C GLY A 37 -9.81 5.88 -16.33
N THR A 38 -8.57 5.81 -16.81
CA THR A 38 -7.42 5.36 -16.00
C THR A 38 -7.15 6.32 -14.85
N LEU A 39 -6.89 5.75 -13.67
CA LEU A 39 -6.22 6.45 -12.57
C LEU A 39 -4.77 5.99 -12.51
N SER A 40 -3.84 6.92 -12.33
CA SER A 40 -2.42 6.58 -12.24
C SER A 40 -1.73 7.41 -11.16
N VAL A 41 -0.62 6.88 -10.66
CA VAL A 41 0.26 7.58 -9.72
C VAL A 41 1.44 8.18 -10.47
N GLN A 42 1.73 9.45 -10.24
CA GLN A 42 2.87 10.15 -10.81
C GLN A 42 3.71 10.72 -9.67
N PRO A 43 5.02 10.40 -9.57
CA PRO A 43 5.91 11.04 -8.61
C PRO A 43 5.82 12.56 -8.76
N GLN A 44 5.59 13.26 -7.65
CA GLN A 44 5.47 14.71 -7.67
C GLN A 44 6.86 15.31 -7.84
N ALA A 45 7.06 15.98 -8.97
CA ALA A 45 8.27 16.73 -9.28
C ALA A 45 7.89 18.17 -9.65
N ASN A 46 8.73 19.10 -9.26
CA ASN A 46 8.65 20.52 -9.55
C ASN A 46 9.78 20.90 -10.52
N PRO A 47 9.57 21.90 -11.40
CA PRO A 47 10.59 22.37 -12.32
C PRO A 47 11.87 22.80 -11.60
N VAL A 48 13.02 22.41 -12.15
CA VAL A 48 14.34 22.80 -11.62
C VAL A 48 14.65 24.23 -12.07
N ILE A 49 14.83 25.14 -11.10
CA ILE A 49 15.04 26.56 -11.37
C ILE A 49 16.32 26.76 -12.20
N GLY A 50 16.18 27.47 -13.31
CA GLY A 50 17.28 27.84 -14.22
C GLY A 50 17.74 26.75 -15.19
N PHE A 51 17.24 25.51 -15.09
CA PHE A 51 17.64 24.44 -16.01
C PHE A 51 17.13 24.69 -17.44
N GLU A 52 15.88 25.13 -17.59
CA GLU A 52 15.32 25.44 -18.92
C GLU A 52 16.15 26.52 -19.63
N ASP A 53 16.42 27.64 -18.96
CA ASP A 53 17.21 28.75 -19.51
C ASP A 53 18.64 28.32 -19.83
N TYR A 54 19.25 27.50 -18.97
CA TYR A 54 20.57 26.93 -19.23
C TYR A 54 20.56 26.07 -20.50
N PHE A 55 19.59 25.16 -20.63
CA PHE A 55 19.51 24.22 -21.74
C PHE A 55 19.22 24.90 -23.07
N LEU A 56 18.28 25.85 -23.10
CA LEU A 56 17.93 26.60 -24.32
C LEU A 56 19.06 27.49 -24.84
N ASN A 57 19.98 27.90 -23.98
CA ASN A 57 21.18 28.66 -24.35
C ASN A 57 22.35 27.78 -24.82
N LEU A 58 22.23 26.45 -24.81
CA LEU A 58 23.25 25.55 -25.34
C LEU A 58 23.28 25.60 -26.87
N THR A 59 24.50 25.58 -27.41
CA THR A 59 24.80 25.50 -28.84
C THR A 59 25.89 24.47 -29.04
N VAL A 60 26.00 23.92 -30.25
CA VAL A 60 27.08 22.98 -30.58
C VAL A 60 28.47 23.61 -30.36
N ILE A 61 28.58 24.93 -30.47
CA ILE A 61 29.83 25.69 -30.29
C ILE A 61 30.22 25.75 -28.81
N ASN A 62 29.26 26.05 -27.91
CA ASN A 62 29.54 26.22 -26.48
C ASN A 62 29.55 24.90 -25.69
N ASN A 63 28.91 23.85 -26.18
CA ASN A 63 28.77 22.58 -25.47
C ASN A 63 29.66 21.47 -26.05
N LYS A 64 30.99 21.64 -25.93
CA LYS A 64 31.96 20.62 -26.35
C LYS A 64 32.15 19.48 -25.35
N ARG A 65 31.60 19.62 -24.14
CA ARG A 65 31.71 18.62 -23.07
C ARG A 65 30.86 17.38 -23.32
N ASN A 66 29.68 17.58 -23.93
CA ASN A 66 28.75 16.49 -24.20
C ASN A 66 29.06 15.88 -25.58
N PRO A 67 29.56 14.63 -25.65
CA PRO A 67 29.98 14.03 -26.92
C PRO A 67 28.81 13.68 -27.85
N TRP A 68 27.56 13.66 -27.35
CA TRP A 68 26.37 13.30 -28.15
C TRP A 68 25.50 14.52 -28.50
N PHE A 69 25.97 15.73 -28.16
CA PHE A 69 25.16 16.95 -28.35
C PHE A 69 25.00 17.32 -29.82
N VAL A 70 25.97 16.97 -30.67
CA VAL A 70 25.89 17.15 -32.12
C VAL A 70 24.78 16.27 -32.68
N GLU A 71 24.73 14.99 -32.31
CA GLU A 71 23.72 14.04 -32.74
C GLU A 71 22.32 14.44 -32.27
N PHE A 72 22.19 14.92 -31.02
CA PHE A 72 20.94 15.50 -30.53
C PHE A 72 20.50 16.69 -31.39
N TRP A 73 21.42 17.60 -31.72
CA TRP A 73 21.13 18.78 -32.54
C TRP A 73 20.70 18.39 -33.96
N GLU A 74 21.41 17.46 -34.59
CA GLU A 74 21.11 16.93 -35.92
C GLU A 74 19.71 16.29 -35.95
N ASN A 75 19.37 15.50 -34.94
CA ASN A 75 18.03 14.90 -34.81
C ASN A 75 16.95 15.94 -34.51
N ASN A 76 17.21 16.92 -33.66
CA ASN A 76 16.20 17.94 -33.32
C ASN A 76 15.83 18.81 -34.53
N PHE A 77 16.83 19.23 -35.32
CA PHE A 77 16.63 20.11 -36.48
C PHE A 77 16.53 19.36 -37.82
N GLN A 78 16.62 18.03 -37.80
CA GLN A 78 16.58 17.15 -38.98
C GLN A 78 17.57 17.61 -40.08
N CYS A 79 18.80 17.92 -39.67
CA CYS A 79 19.88 18.42 -40.52
C CYS A 79 21.24 17.83 -40.11
N LYS A 80 22.23 17.85 -41.00
CA LYS A 80 23.60 17.44 -40.72
C LYS A 80 24.45 18.65 -40.33
N TYR A 81 25.13 18.57 -39.20
CA TYR A 81 25.97 19.65 -38.71
C TYR A 81 27.28 19.76 -39.53
N PRO A 82 27.75 20.96 -39.87
CA PRO A 82 29.00 21.10 -40.64
C PRO A 82 30.19 20.46 -39.93
N ASN A 83 30.98 19.68 -40.67
CA ASN A 83 32.18 18.98 -40.18
C ASN A 83 31.93 17.96 -39.05
N SER A 84 30.69 17.52 -38.84
CA SER A 84 30.40 16.42 -37.91
C SER A 84 30.86 15.07 -38.49
N PRO A 85 31.30 14.13 -37.63
CA PRO A 85 31.60 12.76 -38.05
C PRO A 85 30.34 12.06 -38.57
N TYR A 86 30.52 11.12 -39.49
CA TYR A 86 29.41 10.33 -40.03
C TYR A 86 29.01 9.24 -39.03
N THR A 87 27.72 9.17 -38.68
CA THR A 87 27.16 8.19 -37.74
C THR A 87 26.02 7.41 -38.44
N PRO A 88 25.61 6.25 -37.90
CA PRO A 88 24.42 5.53 -38.40
C PRO A 88 23.13 6.36 -38.38
N TYR A 89 23.07 7.41 -37.55
CA TYR A 89 21.87 8.20 -37.29
C TYR A 89 21.79 9.47 -38.14
N ASN A 90 22.89 9.93 -38.76
CA ASN A 90 22.91 11.15 -39.57
C ASN A 90 23.04 10.90 -41.08
N LYS A 91 22.93 9.64 -41.51
CA LYS A 91 23.05 9.25 -42.93
C LYS A 91 21.95 9.82 -43.80
N ASP A 92 20.75 9.91 -43.24
CA ASP A 92 19.53 10.28 -43.95
C ASP A 92 19.35 11.80 -44.06
N TYR A 93 20.12 12.58 -43.27
CA TYR A 93 20.06 14.03 -43.29
C TYR A 93 20.82 14.62 -44.48
N LYS A 94 20.06 14.98 -45.52
CA LYS A 94 20.59 15.60 -46.76
C LYS A 94 20.86 17.09 -46.61
N LYS A 95 20.14 17.78 -45.73
CA LYS A 95 20.27 19.23 -45.51
C LYS A 95 21.39 19.52 -44.51
N VAL A 96 22.25 20.49 -44.83
CA VAL A 96 23.28 20.99 -43.89
C VAL A 96 22.65 22.02 -42.96
N CYS A 97 22.96 21.95 -41.65
CA CYS A 97 22.49 22.94 -40.68
C CYS A 97 23.11 24.33 -40.93
N SER A 98 22.33 25.38 -40.68
CA SER A 98 22.73 26.78 -40.91
C SER A 98 23.62 27.35 -39.80
N THR A 99 23.76 26.65 -38.66
CA THR A 99 24.54 27.01 -37.47
C THR A 99 24.01 28.23 -36.70
N THR A 100 22.89 28.81 -37.13
CA THR A 100 22.19 29.91 -36.47
C THR A 100 20.92 29.46 -35.77
N GLU A 101 20.60 28.16 -35.83
CA GLU A 101 19.45 27.58 -35.14
C GLU A 101 19.55 27.79 -33.63
N LYS A 102 18.40 27.97 -32.99
CA LYS A 102 18.29 28.07 -31.53
C LYS A 102 17.25 27.09 -31.05
N LEU A 103 17.54 26.47 -29.90
CA LEU A 103 16.57 25.65 -29.20
C LEU A 103 15.42 26.54 -28.74
N LEU A 104 14.19 26.11 -29.02
CA LEU A 104 12.97 26.80 -28.61
C LEU A 104 12.17 25.86 -27.72
N LYS A 105 11.57 26.41 -26.67
CA LYS A 105 10.76 25.65 -25.72
C LYS A 105 9.62 24.87 -26.38
N ARG A 106 8.99 25.45 -27.41
CA ARG A 106 7.86 24.84 -28.12
C ARG A 106 8.23 23.60 -28.95
N ASP A 107 9.50 23.44 -29.27
CA ASP A 107 10.00 22.37 -30.15
C ASP A 107 10.66 21.24 -29.32
N LEU A 108 10.58 21.32 -27.99
CA LEU A 108 11.22 20.40 -27.05
C LEU A 108 10.23 19.96 -25.97
N ASP A 109 10.18 18.65 -25.72
CA ASP A 109 9.51 18.08 -24.56
C ASP A 109 10.53 17.92 -23.42
N PHE A 110 10.42 18.76 -22.40
CA PHE A 110 11.24 18.64 -21.20
C PHE A 110 10.74 17.49 -20.32
N GLU A 111 11.67 16.77 -19.70
CA GLU A 111 11.33 15.72 -18.73
C GLU A 111 10.83 16.37 -17.42
N ASP A 112 9.61 16.03 -17.01
CA ASP A 112 8.98 16.59 -15.81
C ASP A 112 9.66 16.12 -14.52
N GLN A 113 10.40 15.01 -14.57
CA GLN A 113 11.02 14.35 -13.43
C GLN A 113 12.48 14.77 -13.16
N LEU A 114 12.96 15.86 -13.77
CA LEU A 114 14.35 16.33 -13.63
C LEU A 114 14.76 16.67 -12.19
N GLN A 115 13.80 17.01 -11.33
CA GLN A 115 14.06 17.28 -9.91
C GLN A 115 14.82 16.12 -9.24
N PHE A 116 14.43 14.87 -9.49
CA PHE A 116 15.04 13.72 -8.80
C PHE A 116 16.53 13.58 -9.15
N VAL A 117 16.90 13.88 -10.39
CA VAL A 117 18.30 13.86 -10.83
C VAL A 117 19.08 15.00 -10.16
N SER A 118 18.50 16.19 -10.11
CA SER A 118 19.10 17.34 -9.42
C SER A 118 19.31 17.07 -7.93
N ASP A 119 18.27 16.60 -7.23
CA ASP A 119 18.30 16.32 -5.80
C ASP A 119 19.29 15.19 -5.48
N ALA A 120 19.41 14.17 -6.33
CA ALA A 120 20.41 13.12 -6.16
C ALA A 120 21.85 13.69 -6.21
N VAL A 121 22.17 14.54 -7.18
CA VAL A 121 23.49 15.18 -7.29
C VAL A 121 23.73 16.11 -6.09
N MET A 122 22.72 16.89 -5.70
CA MET A 122 22.80 17.76 -4.53
C MET A 122 23.01 16.98 -3.23
N ALA A 123 22.38 15.81 -3.05
CA ALA A 123 22.57 14.97 -1.88
C ALA A 123 24.03 14.55 -1.71
N PHE A 124 24.71 14.17 -2.79
CA PHE A 124 26.16 13.94 -2.76
C PHE A 124 26.94 15.22 -2.47
N GLY A 125 26.58 16.35 -3.10
CA GLY A 125 27.24 17.63 -2.85
C GLY A 125 27.17 18.07 -1.39
N TYR A 126 26.00 17.98 -0.76
CA TYR A 126 25.80 18.28 0.66
C TYR A 126 26.50 17.26 1.56
N ALA A 127 26.49 15.98 1.20
CA ALA A 127 27.22 14.96 1.96
C ALA A 127 28.74 15.24 1.96
N PHE A 128 29.33 15.54 0.81
CA PHE A 128 30.75 15.91 0.72
C PHE A 128 31.06 17.21 1.45
N LYS A 129 30.19 18.22 1.34
CA LYS A 129 30.33 19.47 2.08
C LYS A 129 30.35 19.23 3.60
N ASN A 130 29.39 18.47 4.12
CA ASN A 130 29.30 18.18 5.55
C ASN A 130 30.49 17.34 6.03
N MET A 131 30.88 16.32 5.25
CA MET A 131 32.06 15.50 5.53
C MET A 131 33.35 16.33 5.54
N HIS A 132 33.51 17.25 4.58
CA HIS A 132 34.67 18.13 4.48
C HIS A 132 34.71 19.17 5.61
N GLN A 133 33.56 19.71 6.00
CA GLN A 133 33.47 20.60 7.14
C GLN A 133 33.91 19.91 8.44
N GLU A 134 33.50 18.66 8.66
CA GLU A 134 33.83 17.90 9.87
C GLU A 134 35.29 17.41 9.87
N LEU A 135 35.77 16.85 8.75
CA LEU A 135 37.11 16.21 8.69
C LEU A 135 38.24 17.18 8.31
N CYS A 136 37.97 18.15 7.44
CA CYS A 136 38.98 19.09 6.93
C CYS A 136 38.86 20.49 7.56
N GLY A 137 37.87 20.72 8.43
CA GLY A 137 37.64 22.03 9.05
C GLY A 137 37.26 23.13 8.05
N GLY A 138 36.72 22.76 6.87
CA GLY A 138 36.32 23.71 5.84
C GLY A 138 37.46 24.40 5.09
N LYS A 139 38.71 23.93 5.22
CA LYS A 139 39.85 24.49 4.49
C LYS A 139 39.73 24.26 2.98
N PRO A 140 40.09 25.22 2.12
CA PRO A 140 40.07 25.03 0.66
C PRO A 140 40.89 23.80 0.23
N GLY A 141 40.35 23.02 -0.71
CA GLY A 141 40.99 21.80 -1.22
C GLY A 141 40.61 20.53 -0.44
N LEU A 142 41.19 19.41 -0.88
CA LEU A 142 40.97 18.09 -0.26
C LEU A 142 42.03 17.85 0.81
N CYS A 143 41.63 17.44 2.02
CA CYS A 143 42.56 17.06 3.07
C CYS A 143 42.87 15.55 3.08
N ASP A 144 43.96 15.17 3.76
CA ASP A 144 44.42 13.77 3.83
C ASP A 144 43.38 12.83 4.46
N ALA A 145 42.54 13.34 5.37
CA ALA A 145 41.46 12.56 5.99
C ALA A 145 40.38 12.11 4.99
N MET A 146 40.27 12.77 3.83
CA MET A 146 39.36 12.41 2.74
C MET A 146 40.10 11.77 1.55
N ASN A 147 41.41 11.51 1.65
CA ASN A 147 42.24 11.00 0.56
C ASN A 147 42.99 9.71 0.95
N PRO A 148 42.48 8.50 0.63
CA PRO A 148 41.20 8.21 -0.03
C PRO A 148 40.03 8.12 0.96
N THR A 149 38.83 8.46 0.49
CA THR A 149 37.59 8.34 1.29
C THR A 149 37.06 6.91 1.26
N LYS A 150 36.54 6.44 2.41
CA LYS A 150 35.78 5.18 2.50
C LYS A 150 34.29 5.43 2.24
N GLY A 151 33.68 4.60 1.39
CA GLY A 151 32.25 4.71 1.08
C GLY A 151 31.33 4.55 2.30
N SER A 152 31.72 3.74 3.29
CA SER A 152 30.99 3.59 4.55
C SER A 152 30.98 4.87 5.38
N GLU A 153 32.03 5.70 5.27
CA GLU A 153 32.10 6.98 5.95
C GLU A 153 31.20 7.99 5.25
N LEU A 154 31.31 8.09 3.92
CA LEU A 154 30.43 8.93 3.10
C LEU A 154 28.94 8.60 3.31
N LEU A 155 28.59 7.32 3.44
CA LEU A 155 27.21 6.88 3.67
C LEU A 155 26.60 7.49 4.96
N LYS A 156 27.41 7.70 6.00
CA LYS A 156 26.95 8.34 7.25
C LYS A 156 26.50 9.79 7.02
N TYR A 157 27.20 10.50 6.14
CA TYR A 157 26.87 11.88 5.77
C TYR A 157 25.71 11.94 4.78
N LEU A 158 25.68 11.03 3.80
CA LEU A 158 24.56 10.90 2.85
C LEU A 158 23.22 10.68 3.56
N ARG A 159 23.16 9.76 4.54
CA ARG A 159 21.93 9.52 5.33
C ARG A 159 21.44 10.72 6.12
N LYS A 160 22.28 11.73 6.34
CA LYS A 160 21.96 12.97 7.05
C LYS A 160 21.81 14.16 6.10
N ALA A 161 21.75 13.93 4.78
CA ALA A 161 21.55 15.01 3.83
C ALA A 161 20.18 15.67 4.07
N ASP A 162 20.20 16.98 4.31
CA ASP A 162 19.03 17.82 4.53
C ASP A 162 19.31 19.19 3.89
N PHE A 163 18.56 19.53 2.85
CA PHE A 163 18.75 20.76 2.09
C PHE A 163 17.48 21.20 1.37
N ILE A 164 17.49 22.44 0.89
CA ILE A 164 16.50 22.94 -0.07
C ILE A 164 17.08 22.71 -1.47
N GLY A 165 16.38 21.91 -2.26
CA GLY A 165 16.74 21.56 -3.64
C GLY A 165 16.58 22.74 -4.60
N LEU A 166 17.06 22.58 -5.83
CA LEU A 166 16.90 23.60 -6.89
C LEU A 166 15.46 23.72 -7.40
N SER A 167 14.56 22.85 -6.97
CA SER A 167 13.10 22.98 -7.16
C SER A 167 12.43 23.85 -6.10
N GLY A 168 13.16 24.25 -5.05
CA GLY A 168 12.59 24.94 -3.88
C GLY A 168 12.02 24.01 -2.80
N ASP A 169 11.96 22.71 -3.07
CA ASP A 169 11.53 21.72 -2.08
C ASP A 169 12.63 21.38 -1.08
N ARG A 170 12.23 21.14 0.18
CA ARG A 170 13.12 20.50 1.15
C ARG A 170 13.24 19.01 0.84
N PHE A 171 14.49 18.53 0.76
CA PHE A 171 14.86 17.14 0.57
C PHE A 171 15.55 16.59 1.81
N ASN A 172 15.15 15.41 2.25
CA ASN A 172 15.81 14.63 3.28
C ASN A 172 15.51 13.13 3.09
N PHE A 173 16.42 12.28 3.54
CA PHE A 173 16.18 10.83 3.58
C PHE A 173 15.38 10.43 4.82
N ASP A 174 14.60 9.36 4.69
CA ASP A 174 13.96 8.69 5.82
C ASP A 174 14.93 7.72 6.54
N VAL A 175 14.41 6.95 7.50
CA VAL A 175 15.20 5.98 8.28
C VAL A 175 15.75 4.82 7.44
N ASN A 176 15.12 4.50 6.31
CA ASN A 176 15.53 3.44 5.40
C ASN A 176 16.50 3.96 4.32
N GLY A 177 16.61 5.27 4.15
CA GLY A 177 17.38 5.91 3.09
C GLY A 177 16.55 6.24 1.85
N ASP A 178 15.23 6.25 1.97
CA ASP A 178 14.32 6.63 0.90
C ASP A 178 14.10 8.14 0.89
N GLY A 179 13.93 8.71 -0.30
CA GLY A 179 13.54 10.11 -0.46
C GLY A 179 12.09 10.36 -0.04
N PRO A 180 11.65 11.64 0.01
CA PRO A 180 10.29 11.96 0.40
C PRO A 180 9.26 11.39 -0.58
N ALA A 181 8.35 10.54 -0.08
CA ALA A 181 7.26 9.95 -0.86
C ALA A 181 6.13 10.97 -1.10
N ARG A 182 6.12 11.58 -2.29
CA ARG A 182 5.11 12.56 -2.73
C ARG A 182 4.64 12.16 -4.13
N TYR A 183 3.32 12.02 -4.31
CA TYR A 183 2.75 11.63 -5.60
C TYR A 183 1.54 12.50 -5.95
N ASN A 184 1.44 12.87 -7.21
CA ASN A 184 0.18 13.31 -7.80
C ASN A 184 -0.64 12.08 -8.18
N ILE A 185 -1.94 12.14 -7.93
CA ILE A 185 -2.90 11.20 -8.50
C ILE A 185 -3.48 11.84 -9.74
N ILE A 186 -3.29 11.18 -10.88
CA ILE A 186 -3.71 11.70 -12.18
C ILE A 186 -4.77 10.79 -12.80
N HIS A 187 -5.65 11.40 -13.59
CA HIS A 187 -6.75 10.74 -14.28
C HIS A 187 -6.69 11.04 -15.78
N PHE A 188 -6.83 10.01 -16.62
CA PHE A 188 -6.86 10.18 -18.06
C PHE A 188 -8.30 10.31 -18.55
N LYS A 189 -8.67 11.50 -19.01
CA LYS A 189 -10.06 11.86 -19.32
C LYS A 189 -10.17 12.55 -20.68
N GLN A 190 -11.29 12.30 -21.36
CA GLN A 190 -11.69 13.10 -22.52
C GLN A 190 -12.26 14.45 -22.07
N VAL A 191 -11.53 15.53 -22.38
CA VAL A 191 -11.90 16.90 -22.01
C VAL A 191 -12.70 17.62 -23.11
N ALA A 192 -12.60 17.16 -24.35
CA ALA A 192 -13.43 17.57 -25.48
C ALA A 192 -13.54 16.41 -26.48
N PRO A 193 -14.45 16.44 -27.47
CA PRO A 193 -14.53 15.40 -28.49
C PRO A 193 -13.14 15.13 -29.10
N GLU A 194 -12.73 13.85 -29.05
CA GLU A 194 -11.42 13.34 -29.49
C GLU A 194 -10.17 13.94 -28.80
N ARG A 195 -10.34 14.76 -27.76
CA ARG A 195 -9.24 15.38 -27.01
C ARG A 195 -9.12 14.78 -25.61
N TYR A 196 -8.06 14.03 -25.38
CA TYR A 196 -7.78 13.35 -24.12
C TYR A 196 -6.56 13.96 -23.43
N THR A 197 -6.64 14.12 -22.11
CA THR A 197 -5.54 14.70 -21.33
C THR A 197 -5.44 14.04 -19.96
N TRP A 198 -4.23 13.98 -19.42
CA TRP A 198 -4.00 13.70 -18.01
C TRP A 198 -4.35 14.93 -17.18
N ILE A 199 -5.19 14.77 -16.17
CA ILE A 199 -5.53 15.81 -15.20
C ILE A 199 -5.16 15.36 -13.80
N LYS A 200 -4.65 16.27 -12.95
CA LYS A 200 -4.44 15.97 -11.52
C LYS A 200 -5.81 15.94 -10.83
N VAL A 201 -6.10 14.84 -10.15
CA VAL A 201 -7.35 14.63 -9.40
C VAL A 201 -7.11 14.40 -7.91
N GLY A 202 -5.86 14.41 -7.47
CA GLY A 202 -5.52 14.22 -6.08
C GLY A 202 -4.03 14.18 -5.84
N GLU A 203 -3.67 13.88 -4.60
CA GLU A 203 -2.29 13.76 -4.16
C GLU A 203 -2.16 12.75 -3.02
N TYR A 204 -0.97 12.17 -2.93
CA TYR A 204 -0.55 11.32 -1.83
C TYR A 204 0.67 11.93 -1.17
N TYR A 205 0.56 12.24 0.11
CA TYR A 205 1.60 12.87 0.89
C TYR A 205 1.59 12.35 2.33
N GLN A 206 2.75 11.93 2.84
CA GLN A 206 2.92 11.47 4.23
C GLN A 206 1.91 10.40 4.70
N GLY A 207 1.57 9.45 3.82
CA GLY A 207 0.63 8.37 4.16
C GLY A 207 -0.85 8.76 4.01
N GLU A 208 -1.14 10.00 3.63
CA GLU A 208 -2.50 10.48 3.41
C GLU A 208 -2.80 10.58 1.91
N LEU A 209 -3.89 9.94 1.48
CA LEU A 209 -4.42 10.02 0.12
C LEU A 209 -5.58 11.02 0.10
N ARG A 210 -5.45 12.08 -0.71
CA ARG A 210 -6.49 13.07 -0.94
C ARG A 210 -6.92 13.03 -2.39
N LEU A 211 -8.21 12.73 -2.62
CA LEU A 211 -8.80 12.65 -3.95
C LEU A 211 -9.95 13.63 -4.07
N ASN A 212 -10.03 14.33 -5.19
CA ASN A 212 -11.21 15.05 -5.60
C ASN A 212 -12.09 14.13 -6.45
N MET A 213 -13.12 13.55 -5.84
CA MET A 213 -14.04 12.65 -6.53
C MET A 213 -14.87 13.34 -7.62
N GLN A 214 -15.01 14.67 -7.59
CA GLN A 214 -15.78 15.43 -8.58
C GLN A 214 -15.07 15.50 -9.94
N ASP A 215 -13.73 15.45 -9.94
CA ASP A 215 -12.91 15.53 -11.16
C ASP A 215 -12.73 14.16 -11.83
N ILE A 216 -13.08 13.08 -11.12
CA ILE A 216 -12.94 11.70 -11.58
C ILE A 216 -14.22 11.28 -12.31
N GLN A 217 -14.07 10.79 -13.54
CA GLN A 217 -15.18 10.27 -14.32
C GLN A 217 -14.96 8.81 -14.66
N PHE A 218 -15.77 7.94 -14.07
CA PHE A 218 -15.81 6.53 -14.45
C PHE A 218 -16.68 6.35 -15.70
N ARG A 219 -16.28 5.44 -16.58
CA ARG A 219 -16.93 5.25 -17.89
C ARG A 219 -18.38 4.76 -17.82
N THR A 220 -18.82 4.27 -16.67
CA THR A 220 -20.19 3.79 -16.45
C THR A 220 -21.25 4.90 -16.49
N LYS A 221 -20.89 6.17 -16.77
CA LYS A 221 -21.72 7.38 -16.60
C LYS A 221 -22.13 7.68 -15.15
N ASP A 222 -21.84 6.76 -14.24
CA ASP A 222 -21.99 6.93 -12.81
C ASP A 222 -20.80 7.70 -12.23
N SER A 223 -21.08 8.65 -11.33
CA SER A 223 -20.05 9.32 -10.52
C SER A 223 -19.43 8.40 -9.46
N MET A 224 -19.99 7.20 -9.28
CA MET A 224 -19.52 6.23 -8.29
C MET A 224 -18.43 5.32 -8.87
N PRO A 225 -17.41 4.97 -8.07
CA PRO A 225 -16.39 4.03 -8.49
C PRO A 225 -16.99 2.63 -8.74
N PRO A 226 -16.50 1.88 -9.76
CA PRO A 226 -17.00 0.55 -10.05
C PRO A 226 -16.64 -0.45 -8.93
N GLU A 227 -17.62 -1.25 -8.50
CA GLU A 227 -17.38 -2.31 -7.52
C GLU A 227 -16.60 -3.48 -8.15
N SER A 228 -15.43 -3.79 -7.58
CA SER A 228 -14.62 -4.95 -7.95
C SER A 228 -14.62 -5.98 -6.81
N VAL A 229 -15.77 -6.61 -6.54
CA VAL A 229 -15.93 -7.65 -5.50
C VAL A 229 -16.22 -9.01 -6.11
N CYS A 230 -15.56 -10.06 -5.63
CA CYS A 230 -15.78 -11.44 -6.11
C CYS A 230 -17.19 -11.95 -5.75
N SER A 231 -17.71 -11.55 -4.60
CA SER A 231 -19.06 -11.87 -4.15
C SER A 231 -19.54 -10.81 -3.18
N ARG A 232 -20.83 -10.45 -3.26
CA ARG A 232 -21.45 -9.55 -2.29
C ARG A 232 -21.57 -10.24 -0.92
N PRO A 233 -21.50 -9.49 0.19
CA PRO A 233 -21.76 -10.05 1.51
C PRO A 233 -23.10 -10.79 1.54
N CYS A 234 -23.11 -12.00 2.10
CA CYS A 234 -24.33 -12.79 2.16
C CYS A 234 -25.37 -12.14 3.08
N GLU A 235 -26.64 -12.20 2.69
CA GLU A 235 -27.74 -11.84 3.57
C GLU A 235 -27.88 -12.82 4.74
N ARG A 236 -28.54 -12.39 5.83
CA ARG A 236 -28.74 -13.23 7.02
C ARG A 236 -29.44 -14.54 6.63
N GLY A 237 -28.82 -15.67 6.96
CA GLY A 237 -29.35 -17.02 6.68
C GLY A 237 -29.07 -17.57 5.27
N GLN A 238 -28.57 -16.75 4.35
CA GLN A 238 -28.28 -17.16 2.97
C GLN A 238 -27.19 -18.25 2.93
N ALA A 239 -26.17 -18.18 3.78
CA ALA A 239 -25.13 -19.22 3.89
C ALA A 239 -25.69 -20.60 4.30
N LYS A 240 -26.79 -20.62 5.08
CA LYS A 240 -27.47 -21.86 5.49
C LYS A 240 -28.40 -22.39 4.37
N LYS A 241 -29.03 -21.49 3.61
CA LYS A 241 -29.87 -21.81 2.45
C LYS A 241 -29.05 -22.34 1.26
N HIS A 242 -27.84 -21.83 1.05
CA HIS A 242 -26.94 -22.21 -0.03
C HIS A 242 -25.80 -23.12 0.43
N ASN A 243 -26.07 -23.99 1.41
CA ASN A 243 -25.09 -24.88 2.04
C ASN A 243 -24.45 -25.90 1.06
N ASP A 244 -25.05 -26.12 -0.11
CA ASP A 244 -24.56 -27.03 -1.15
C ASP A 244 -23.68 -26.35 -2.20
N THR A 245 -23.53 -25.02 -2.14
CA THR A 245 -22.62 -24.32 -3.04
C THR A 245 -21.17 -24.79 -2.84
N PRO A 246 -20.36 -24.89 -3.92
CA PRO A 246 -18.97 -25.34 -3.84
C PRO A 246 -18.13 -24.55 -2.83
N ILE A 247 -18.39 -23.25 -2.68
CA ILE A 247 -17.71 -22.34 -1.75
C ILE A 247 -17.97 -22.76 -0.28
N VAL A 248 -19.23 -23.02 0.08
CA VAL A 248 -19.60 -23.42 1.45
C VAL A 248 -19.12 -24.85 1.75
N ARG A 249 -19.18 -25.75 0.75
CA ARG A 249 -18.66 -27.13 0.88
C ARG A 249 -17.15 -27.16 1.07
N ALA A 250 -16.40 -26.30 0.37
CA ALA A 250 -14.95 -26.21 0.51
C ALA A 250 -14.52 -25.74 1.91
N SER A 251 -15.25 -24.79 2.51
CA SER A 251 -14.95 -24.20 3.83
C SER A 251 -15.10 -25.18 5.01
N GLY A 252 -15.83 -26.30 4.84
CA GLY A 252 -16.09 -27.27 5.91
C GLY A 252 -17.34 -26.91 6.72
N ARG A 253 -18.47 -27.50 6.33
CA ARG A 253 -19.81 -27.20 6.87
C ARG A 253 -19.92 -27.53 8.36
N GLU A 254 -19.44 -28.71 8.74
CA GLU A 254 -19.55 -29.23 10.11
C GLU A 254 -18.85 -28.33 11.14
N LEU A 255 -17.59 -27.95 10.90
CA LEU A 255 -16.86 -27.03 11.79
C LEU A 255 -17.49 -25.63 11.81
N SER A 256 -18.10 -25.20 10.69
CA SER A 256 -18.79 -23.91 10.64
C SER A 256 -20.08 -23.92 11.46
N TYR A 257 -20.79 -25.07 11.54
CA TYR A 257 -21.91 -25.24 12.45
C TYR A 257 -21.48 -25.30 13.92
N VAL A 258 -20.37 -25.96 14.23
CA VAL A 258 -19.79 -25.96 15.60
C VAL A 258 -19.38 -24.55 16.03
N LEU A 259 -18.80 -23.78 15.10
CA LEU A 259 -18.46 -22.38 15.37
C LEU A 259 -19.72 -21.53 15.61
N LEU A 260 -20.76 -21.69 14.78
CA LEU A 260 -22.01 -20.96 14.91
C LEU A 260 -22.74 -21.31 16.22
N SER A 261 -22.72 -22.58 16.64
CA SER A 261 -23.29 -22.99 17.92
C SER A 261 -22.47 -22.40 19.09
N GLY A 262 -21.14 -22.40 19.02
CA GLY A 262 -20.30 -21.74 20.02
C GLY A 262 -20.58 -20.24 20.17
N ILE A 263 -20.79 -19.54 19.04
CA ILE A 263 -21.17 -18.11 19.05
C ILE A 263 -22.56 -17.92 19.68
N LEU A 264 -23.52 -18.79 19.38
CA LEU A 264 -24.85 -18.76 19.99
C LEU A 264 -24.77 -18.97 21.51
N LEU A 265 -23.94 -19.91 21.97
CA LEU A 265 -23.68 -20.13 23.39
C LEU A 265 -23.07 -18.88 24.05
N CYS A 266 -22.18 -18.16 23.34
CA CYS A 266 -21.54 -16.92 23.83
C CYS A 266 -22.58 -15.82 24.06
N PHE A 267 -23.56 -15.69 23.16
CA PHE A 267 -24.71 -14.81 23.38
C PHE A 267 -25.56 -15.25 24.57
N GLY A 268 -25.65 -16.56 24.85
CA GLY A 268 -26.29 -17.07 26.07
C GLY A 268 -25.57 -16.63 27.36
N VAL A 269 -24.24 -16.51 27.34
CA VAL A 269 -23.43 -16.07 28.51
C VAL A 269 -23.85 -14.68 28.97
N THR A 270 -24.20 -13.77 28.07
CA THR A 270 -24.55 -12.39 28.47
C THR A 270 -25.79 -12.34 29.35
N TYR A 271 -26.78 -13.20 29.10
CA TYR A 271 -27.98 -13.29 29.92
C TYR A 271 -27.66 -13.87 31.31
N THR A 272 -26.78 -14.87 31.41
CA THR A 272 -26.41 -15.44 32.71
C THR A 272 -25.60 -14.48 33.58
N LEU A 273 -24.86 -13.54 32.96
CA LEU A 273 -24.15 -12.46 33.68
C LEU A 273 -25.07 -11.40 34.30
N VAL A 274 -26.31 -11.24 33.79
CA VAL A 274 -27.24 -10.19 34.23
C VAL A 274 -28.20 -10.68 35.32
N ILE A 275 -28.36 -12.00 35.48
CA ILE A 275 -29.23 -12.60 36.50
C ILE A 275 -28.65 -12.35 37.91
N LYS A 276 -29.54 -12.13 38.90
CA LYS A 276 -29.14 -11.94 40.29
C LYS A 276 -28.26 -13.11 40.77
N PRO A 277 -27.14 -12.81 41.47
CA PRO A 277 -26.20 -13.84 41.88
C PRO A 277 -26.86 -14.80 42.87
N ASN A 278 -26.77 -16.09 42.55
CA ASN A 278 -27.13 -17.23 43.38
C ASN A 278 -26.05 -18.29 43.18
N ASP A 279 -25.87 -19.23 44.10
CA ASP A 279 -24.81 -20.24 44.04
C ASP A 279 -24.87 -21.06 42.74
N ILE A 280 -26.09 -21.40 42.32
CA ILE A 280 -26.35 -22.09 41.05
C ILE A 280 -26.01 -21.19 39.85
N VAL A 281 -26.42 -19.92 39.87
CA VAL A 281 -26.16 -18.97 38.78
C VAL A 281 -24.66 -18.73 38.63
N CYS A 282 -23.93 -18.59 39.73
CA CYS A 282 -22.49 -18.44 39.75
C CYS A 282 -21.76 -19.69 39.22
N GLY A 283 -22.21 -20.88 39.59
CA GLY A 283 -21.71 -22.15 39.05
C GLY A 283 -21.93 -22.26 37.54
N VAL A 284 -23.14 -21.96 37.07
CA VAL A 284 -23.49 -21.95 35.64
C VAL A 284 -22.67 -20.90 34.88
N GLN A 285 -22.54 -19.69 35.39
CA GLN A 285 -21.77 -18.61 34.76
C GLN A 285 -20.30 -18.99 34.55
N ARG A 286 -19.66 -19.65 35.52
CA ARG A 286 -18.26 -20.09 35.45
C ARG A 286 -18.04 -21.22 34.45
N PHE A 287 -18.95 -22.19 34.41
CA PHE A 287 -18.88 -23.30 33.47
C PHE A 287 -19.23 -22.85 32.04
N TRP A 288 -20.36 -22.15 31.87
CA TRP A 288 -20.93 -21.78 30.59
C TRP A 288 -20.02 -20.83 29.80
N SER A 289 -19.44 -19.82 30.47
CA SER A 289 -18.49 -18.90 29.83
C SER A 289 -17.25 -19.63 29.32
N GLY A 290 -16.64 -20.50 30.14
CA GLY A 290 -15.47 -21.28 29.76
C GLY A 290 -15.75 -22.27 28.63
N PHE A 291 -16.87 -23.00 28.72
CA PHE A 291 -17.27 -23.95 27.69
C PHE A 291 -17.54 -23.26 26.35
N SER A 292 -18.26 -22.14 26.36
CA SER A 292 -18.62 -21.42 25.15
C SER A 292 -17.40 -20.94 24.36
N PHE A 293 -16.42 -20.31 25.02
CA PHE A 293 -15.18 -19.90 24.36
C PHE A 293 -14.36 -21.10 23.89
N THR A 294 -14.36 -22.20 24.64
CA THR A 294 -13.67 -23.44 24.27
C THR A 294 -14.18 -23.99 22.93
N VAL A 295 -15.50 -24.05 22.73
CA VAL A 295 -16.11 -24.53 21.48
C VAL A 295 -15.70 -23.64 20.29
N VAL A 296 -15.74 -22.31 20.47
CA VAL A 296 -15.34 -21.34 19.42
C VAL A 296 -13.86 -21.50 19.05
N TYR A 297 -12.96 -21.49 20.04
CA TYR A 297 -11.52 -21.57 19.78
C TYR A 297 -11.10 -22.94 19.23
N ALA A 298 -11.68 -24.04 19.70
CA ALA A 298 -11.40 -25.37 19.17
C ALA A 298 -11.82 -25.50 17.69
N ALA A 299 -12.99 -24.95 17.32
CA ALA A 299 -13.47 -24.95 15.95
C ALA A 299 -12.58 -24.09 15.03
N LEU A 300 -12.20 -22.89 15.48
CA LEU A 300 -11.28 -21.99 14.75
C LEU A 300 -9.91 -22.63 14.57
N LEU A 301 -9.31 -23.15 15.63
CA LEU A 301 -8.00 -23.79 15.59
C LEU A 301 -8.00 -24.99 14.63
N THR A 302 -9.03 -25.81 14.66
CA THR A 302 -9.17 -26.96 13.76
C THR A 302 -9.32 -26.52 12.30
N LYS A 303 -10.08 -25.44 12.04
CA LYS A 303 -10.27 -24.87 10.70
C LYS A 303 -8.97 -24.26 10.15
N THR A 304 -8.23 -23.51 10.97
CA THR A 304 -6.94 -22.90 10.59
C THR A 304 -5.86 -23.96 10.38
N ASN A 305 -5.76 -24.95 11.27
CA ASN A 305 -4.80 -26.05 11.13
C ASN A 305 -5.09 -26.91 9.89
N ARG A 306 -6.36 -27.11 9.52
CA ARG A 306 -6.71 -27.75 8.25
C ARG A 306 -6.15 -26.98 7.06
N ILE A 307 -6.36 -25.66 7.01
CA ILE A 307 -5.90 -24.81 5.91
C ILE A 307 -4.37 -24.82 5.82
N ALA A 308 -3.69 -24.64 6.95
CA ALA A 308 -2.22 -24.70 7.03
C ALA A 308 -1.67 -26.03 6.51
N ARG A 309 -2.31 -27.15 6.84
CA ARG A 309 -1.91 -28.48 6.36
C ARG A 309 -2.16 -28.70 4.88
N ILE A 310 -3.22 -28.12 4.32
CA ILE A 310 -3.48 -28.17 2.88
C ILE A 310 -2.38 -27.44 2.13
N PHE A 311 -2.06 -26.20 2.52
CA PHE A 311 -1.01 -25.41 1.87
C PHE A 311 0.39 -26.01 2.03
N ASN A 312 0.72 -26.51 3.22
CA ASN A 312 2.03 -27.15 3.47
C ASN A 312 2.22 -28.48 2.71
N ALA A 313 1.13 -29.18 2.39
CA ALA A 313 1.20 -30.41 1.63
C ALA A 313 1.17 -30.16 0.12
N SER A 314 0.39 -29.17 -0.35
CA SER A 314 0.32 -28.83 -1.77
C SER A 314 1.66 -28.39 -2.35
N THR A 315 2.56 -27.83 -1.53
CA THR A 315 3.92 -27.49 -1.94
C THR A 315 4.86 -28.70 -2.07
N LYS A 316 4.52 -29.84 -1.46
CA LYS A 316 5.40 -31.03 -1.38
C LYS A 316 4.88 -32.23 -2.17
N SER A 317 3.56 -32.38 -2.33
CA SER A 317 2.95 -33.52 -3.01
C SER A 317 1.48 -33.25 -3.39
N ALA A 318 1.04 -33.83 -4.51
CA ALA A 318 -0.37 -33.85 -4.92
C ALA A 318 -1.24 -34.86 -4.11
N LYS A 319 -0.62 -35.66 -3.22
CA LYS A 319 -1.35 -36.63 -2.40
C LYS A 319 -2.19 -35.94 -1.33
N ARG A 320 -3.44 -36.37 -1.17
CA ARG A 320 -4.34 -35.85 -0.13
C ARG A 320 -3.74 -36.06 1.27
N PRO A 321 -3.59 -34.99 2.08
CA PRO A 321 -3.02 -35.12 3.43
C PRO A 321 -3.99 -35.85 4.38
N SER A 322 -3.44 -36.53 5.38
CA SER A 322 -4.24 -37.22 6.42
C SER A 322 -5.07 -36.23 7.26
N PHE A 323 -6.14 -36.69 7.90
CA PHE A 323 -6.99 -35.89 8.83
C PHE A 323 -7.62 -34.60 8.25
N ILE A 324 -7.91 -34.59 6.94
CA ILE A 324 -8.64 -33.49 6.28
C ILE A 324 -10.13 -33.85 6.07
N SER A 325 -10.55 -35.05 6.41
CA SER A 325 -11.96 -35.45 6.29
C SER A 325 -12.81 -34.72 7.36
N PRO A 326 -14.09 -34.40 7.04
CA PRO A 326 -15.00 -33.77 8.00
C PRO A 326 -15.12 -34.54 9.32
N HIS A 327 -15.20 -35.88 9.24
CA HIS A 327 -15.23 -36.75 10.42
C HIS A 327 -13.97 -36.61 11.27
N SER A 328 -12.78 -36.65 10.66
CA SER A 328 -11.52 -36.51 11.42
C SER A 328 -11.40 -35.14 12.09
N GLN A 329 -11.93 -34.08 11.46
CA GLN A 329 -11.92 -32.73 12.02
C GLN A 329 -12.88 -32.58 13.20
N LEU A 330 -14.07 -33.18 13.12
CA LEU A 330 -14.99 -33.22 14.25
C LEU A 330 -14.40 -33.99 15.43
N VAL A 331 -13.70 -35.10 15.18
CA VAL A 331 -13.00 -35.85 16.23
C VAL A 331 -11.89 -35.01 16.88
N ILE A 332 -11.05 -34.35 16.07
CA ILE A 332 -9.98 -33.47 16.60
C ILE A 332 -10.58 -32.33 17.43
N CYS A 333 -11.61 -31.66 16.91
CA CYS A 333 -12.30 -30.59 17.61
C CYS A 333 -12.92 -31.09 18.93
N GLY A 334 -13.56 -32.26 18.90
CA GLY A 334 -14.14 -32.90 20.08
C GLY A 334 -13.09 -33.24 21.13
N ILE A 335 -11.93 -33.76 20.74
CA ILE A 335 -10.81 -34.04 21.66
C ILE A 335 -10.33 -32.74 22.33
N LEU A 336 -10.16 -31.66 21.56
CA LEU A 336 -9.75 -30.36 22.10
C LEU A 336 -10.77 -29.80 23.10
N VAL A 337 -12.06 -29.89 22.76
CA VAL A 337 -13.16 -29.46 23.65
C VAL A 337 -13.20 -30.32 24.91
N SER A 338 -13.11 -31.64 24.80
CA SER A 338 -13.15 -32.57 25.94
C SER A 338 -11.94 -32.39 26.88
N PHE A 339 -10.74 -32.19 26.32
CA PHE A 339 -9.55 -31.91 27.12
C PHE A 339 -9.70 -30.61 27.92
N GLN A 340 -10.17 -29.55 27.28
CA GLN A 340 -10.39 -28.28 27.95
C GLN A 340 -11.54 -28.36 28.96
N LEU A 341 -12.62 -29.08 28.66
CA LEU A 341 -13.71 -29.35 29.59
C LEU A 341 -13.24 -30.08 30.86
N TYR A 342 -12.37 -31.06 30.71
CA TYR A 342 -11.77 -31.78 31.83
C TYR A 342 -10.99 -30.83 32.76
N ILE A 343 -10.21 -29.91 32.19
CA ILE A 343 -9.50 -28.87 32.96
C ILE A 343 -10.48 -27.97 33.71
N ILE A 344 -11.57 -27.55 33.05
CA ILE A 344 -12.60 -26.69 33.63
C ILE A 344 -13.29 -27.37 34.82
N LEU A 345 -13.55 -28.69 34.74
CA LEU A 345 -14.21 -29.45 35.80
C LEU A 345 -13.31 -29.73 37.00
N ILE A 346 -12.02 -30.01 36.79
CA ILE A 346 -11.08 -30.33 37.88
C ILE A 346 -10.51 -29.09 38.55
N ARG A 347 -10.31 -28.01 37.79
CA ARG A 347 -9.80 -26.74 38.31
C ARG A 347 -10.72 -25.58 37.94
N PRO A 348 -11.97 -25.55 38.47
CA PRO A 348 -12.89 -24.44 38.23
C PRO A 348 -12.33 -23.09 38.72
N GLU A 349 -11.38 -23.13 39.65
CA GLU A 349 -10.68 -21.97 40.20
C GLU A 349 -9.83 -21.23 39.16
N ARG A 350 -9.31 -21.95 38.14
CA ARG A 350 -8.49 -21.35 37.07
C ARG A 350 -9.30 -20.68 35.96
N ASN A 351 -10.60 -20.95 35.91
CA ASN A 351 -11.53 -20.32 34.97
C ASN A 351 -12.06 -18.96 35.47
N ILE A 352 -11.63 -18.52 36.65
CA ILE A 352 -12.00 -17.21 37.20
C ILE A 352 -11.19 -16.14 36.44
N ARG A 353 -11.86 -15.32 35.63
CA ARG A 353 -11.35 -13.98 35.34
C ARG A 353 -11.35 -13.21 36.66
N GLN A 354 -10.18 -12.77 37.13
CA GLN A 354 -10.02 -11.95 38.35
C GLN A 354 -10.86 -10.66 38.36
N SER A 355 -11.51 -10.29 37.26
CA SER A 355 -12.32 -9.07 37.10
C SER A 355 -13.77 -9.18 37.59
N MET A 356 -14.20 -10.28 38.21
CA MET A 356 -15.60 -10.49 38.65
C MET A 356 -15.79 -10.68 40.16
N MET A 357 -14.78 -10.36 40.98
CA MET A 357 -15.01 -10.20 42.42
C MET A 357 -15.32 -8.73 42.73
N PRO A 358 -16.33 -8.41 43.55
CA PRO A 358 -16.46 -7.06 44.08
C PRO A 358 -15.18 -6.74 44.87
N ILE A 359 -14.69 -5.51 44.73
CA ILE A 359 -13.62 -4.98 45.57
C ILE A 359 -14.14 -5.06 47.02
N ARG A 360 -13.70 -6.07 47.76
CA ARG A 360 -13.90 -6.11 49.21
C ARG A 360 -13.04 -4.98 49.73
N TYR A 361 -13.65 -3.87 50.16
CA TYR A 361 -12.98 -2.84 50.95
C TYR A 361 -12.48 -3.49 52.24
N SER A 362 -11.27 -4.05 52.19
CA SER A 362 -10.50 -4.36 53.38
C SER A 362 -9.76 -3.10 53.75
N THR A 363 -10.06 -2.59 54.94
CA THR A 363 -9.36 -1.53 55.65
C THR A 363 -7.85 -1.57 55.40
N ILE A 364 -7.32 -0.43 54.94
CA ILE A 364 -5.91 -0.18 54.68
C ILE A 364 -5.11 -0.55 55.92
N ASN A 365 -4.19 -1.51 55.79
CA ASN A 365 -2.93 -1.52 56.52
C ASN A 365 -1.79 -1.73 55.53
N LYS A 366 -0.91 -0.73 55.49
CA LYS A 366 0.30 -0.68 54.66
C LYS A 366 1.21 -1.87 54.98
N THR A 367 1.59 -2.62 53.95
CA THR A 367 2.93 -3.19 53.86
C THR A 367 3.30 -3.45 52.40
N THR A 368 4.51 -3.03 52.08
CA THR A 368 5.28 -3.19 50.83
C THR A 368 5.42 -4.65 50.40
N GLY A 369 5.24 -4.94 49.11
CA GLY A 369 5.58 -6.22 48.51
C GLY A 369 5.20 -6.30 47.03
N SER A 370 6.20 -6.44 46.17
CA SER A 370 6.07 -6.63 44.72
C SER A 370 5.26 -7.88 44.35
N ALA A 371 4.37 -7.79 43.36
CA ALA A 371 3.93 -8.96 42.61
C ALA A 371 3.62 -8.59 41.16
N GLN A 372 4.24 -9.34 40.25
CA GLN A 372 4.23 -9.20 38.79
C GLN A 372 2.81 -9.39 38.21
N SER A 373 2.33 -8.44 37.42
CA SER A 373 1.15 -8.61 36.57
C SER A 373 1.53 -9.33 35.28
N SER A 374 1.26 -10.64 35.26
CA SER A 374 1.39 -11.51 34.09
C SER A 374 0.33 -11.19 33.04
N VAL A 375 0.83 -10.76 31.90
CA VAL A 375 0.21 -10.60 30.58
C VAL A 375 -0.71 -11.78 30.22
N MET A 376 -1.97 -11.49 29.93
CA MET A 376 -2.76 -12.20 28.91
C MET A 376 -3.70 -11.17 28.30
N ALA A 377 -3.11 -10.44 27.35
CA ALA A 377 -3.80 -9.51 26.48
C ALA A 377 -5.01 -10.21 25.84
N ALA A 378 -6.12 -9.49 25.81
CA ALA A 378 -7.26 -9.82 24.98
C ALA A 378 -6.77 -9.97 23.53
N VAL A 379 -6.62 -11.23 23.10
CA VAL A 379 -6.48 -11.58 21.69
C VAL A 379 -7.85 -11.40 21.06
N ILE A 380 -8.19 -10.14 20.80
CA ILE A 380 -9.18 -9.74 19.80
C ILE A 380 -8.53 -10.03 18.44
N VAL A 381 -8.48 -11.30 18.06
CA VAL A 381 -8.19 -11.69 16.67
C VAL A 381 -9.52 -11.71 15.94
N THR A 382 -10.05 -10.51 15.69
CA THR A 382 -11.01 -10.25 14.60
C THR A 382 -11.00 -8.78 14.18
N ALA A 383 -9.84 -8.11 14.15
CA ALA A 383 -9.78 -6.71 13.68
C ALA A 383 -8.40 -6.27 13.14
N ALA A 384 -7.54 -7.18 12.67
CA ALA A 384 -6.22 -6.81 12.15
C ALA A 384 -6.08 -6.91 10.62
N THR A 385 -7.13 -7.25 9.87
CA THR A 385 -7.10 -7.23 8.39
C THR A 385 -8.19 -6.39 7.73
N CYS A 386 -8.94 -5.59 8.49
CA CYS A 386 -9.95 -4.67 7.93
C CYS A 386 -9.77 -3.19 8.30
N ASN A 387 -8.77 -2.82 9.12
CA ASN A 387 -8.64 -1.45 9.62
C ASN A 387 -7.80 -0.51 8.73
N GLU A 388 -7.35 -0.96 7.55
CA GLU A 388 -6.80 -0.05 6.53
C GLU A 388 -7.88 0.49 5.58
N ASN A 389 -9.04 -0.18 5.44
CA ASN A 389 -10.11 0.27 4.55
C ASN A 389 -11.09 1.26 5.20
N GLU A 390 -11.14 1.34 6.54
CA GLU A 390 -12.12 2.20 7.24
C GLU A 390 -11.69 3.68 7.31
N LYS A 391 -10.38 3.96 7.18
CA LYS A 391 -9.88 5.35 7.11
C LYS A 391 -10.16 6.03 5.77
N VAL A 392 -10.36 5.26 4.69
CA VAL A 392 -10.64 5.81 3.36
C VAL A 392 -12.12 6.20 3.20
N ILE A 393 -13.04 5.53 3.89
CA ILE A 393 -14.50 5.74 3.71
C ILE A 393 -15.04 6.84 4.64
N LYS A 394 -14.43 7.05 5.82
CA LYS A 394 -14.90 8.05 6.80
C LYS A 394 -14.65 9.50 6.40
N ASN A 395 -13.76 9.77 5.45
CA ASN A 395 -13.54 11.14 4.94
C ASN A 395 -14.45 11.52 3.74
N ALA A 396 -15.23 10.57 3.20
CA ALA A 396 -16.12 10.81 2.06
C ALA A 396 -17.61 11.04 2.45
N SER A 397 -17.94 11.05 3.74
CA SER A 397 -19.35 11.04 4.21
C SER A 397 -19.71 12.21 5.13
N ASN A 398 -18.98 13.33 5.02
CA ASN A 398 -19.34 14.58 5.70
C ASN A 398 -19.85 15.64 4.70
N GLU A 399 -21.00 15.37 4.07
CA GLU A 399 -21.88 16.43 3.59
C GLU A 399 -23.33 16.14 3.98
N ASN A 400 -23.88 17.03 4.80
CA ASN A 400 -25.26 17.06 5.24
C ASN A 400 -26.20 17.29 4.05
N ILE A 401 -27.18 16.42 3.84
CA ILE A 401 -28.37 16.74 3.04
C ILE A 401 -29.62 16.34 3.85
N PRO A 402 -30.55 17.29 4.12
CA PRO A 402 -31.72 17.05 4.95
C PRO A 402 -32.79 16.22 4.22
N ALA A 403 -33.47 15.36 4.96
CA ALA A 403 -34.62 14.60 4.49
C ALA A 403 -35.83 15.51 4.24
N ALA A 404 -36.46 15.39 3.08
CA ALA A 404 -37.83 15.86 2.86
C ALA A 404 -38.55 14.97 1.83
N TYR A 405 -39.56 14.28 2.34
CA TYR A 405 -40.77 13.67 1.77
C TYR A 405 -40.70 12.84 0.47
#